data_AF-A0A497L823-F1
#
_entry.id   AF-A0A497L823-F1
#
_cell.length_a   1.000
_cell.length_b   1.000
_cell.length_c   1.000
_cell.angle_alpha   90.00
_cell.angle_beta   90.00
_cell.angle_gamma   90.00
#
_symmetry.space_group_name_H-M   'P 1'
#
loop_
_entity.id
_entity.type
_entity.pdbx_description
1 polymer ?
#
loop_
_entity_poly.entity_id
_entity_poly.type
_entity_poly.pdbx_seq_one_letter_code
_entity_poly.pdbx_strand_id
1 'polypeptide(L)'
;MIMYDRDFGISIFQNFRGYDSLLDDAEWLLERTHCKSRGFLIRVVMKGKKRGLWIGEYLYGKKGIVRQELIFQGYAENISRVILEYAGGRISEENLLRRIRIENLRELDSKVIRDFKYYYCPSNRFLHECPHVNDVYSRLVKKYGGEKWVPYSLLALEMEKIEPCKDVIICPLVASNMFERVLNLNRALKTRRIGEIRFVTPDFVKII
;
A
#
# COMPACT_ATOMS: atom_id res chain seq x y z
N MET A 1 -16.74 -4.04 3.75
CA MET A 1 -16.24 -2.93 2.92
C MET A 1 -14.72 -2.93 2.98
N ILE A 2 -14.04 -2.59 1.89
CA ILE A 2 -12.57 -2.60 1.84
C ILE A 2 -12.08 -1.19 1.50
N MET A 3 -11.15 -0.65 2.28
CA MET A 3 -10.58 0.68 2.09
C MET A 3 -9.15 0.56 1.60
N TYR A 4 -8.83 1.33 0.56
CA TYR A 4 -7.50 1.52 0.00
C TYR A 4 -7.09 2.95 0.32
N ASP A 5 -6.34 3.09 1.40
CA ASP A 5 -5.79 4.37 1.80
C ASP A 5 -4.39 4.54 1.19
N ARG A 6 -4.16 5.71 0.58
CA ARG A 6 -2.89 6.03 -0.05
C ARG A 6 -1.71 5.95 0.92
N ASP A 7 -1.91 6.37 2.17
CA ASP A 7 -0.87 6.57 3.17
C ASP A 7 -0.87 5.43 4.21
N PHE A 8 -2.02 4.77 4.43
CA PHE A 8 -2.19 3.72 5.44
C PHE A 8 -2.41 2.30 4.90
N GLY A 9 -2.51 2.13 3.59
CA GLY A 9 -2.67 0.81 2.96
C GLY A 9 -4.10 0.29 2.98
N ILE A 10 -4.26 -1.04 3.09
CA ILE A 10 -5.56 -1.70 2.96
C ILE A 10 -6.16 -1.95 4.35
N SER A 11 -7.42 -1.56 4.56
CA SER A 11 -8.21 -1.93 5.74
C SER A 11 -9.49 -2.66 5.32
N ILE A 12 -9.78 -3.78 6.00
CA ILE A 12 -10.95 -4.59 5.71
C ILE A 12 -11.93 -4.44 6.88
N PHE A 13 -13.12 -3.94 6.57
CA PHE A 13 -14.19 -3.75 7.54
C PHE A 13 -15.24 -4.83 7.34
N GLN A 14 -15.24 -5.80 8.25
CA GLN A 14 -16.28 -6.82 8.36
C GLN A 14 -17.52 -6.24 9.06
N ASN A 15 -18.70 -6.82 8.81
CA ASN A 15 -19.95 -6.45 9.49
C ASN A 15 -20.34 -4.96 9.40
N PHE A 16 -20.01 -4.30 8.28
CA PHE A 16 -20.59 -3.01 7.95
C PHE A 16 -22.07 -3.19 7.56
N ARG A 17 -22.95 -3.25 8.57
CA ARG A 17 -24.37 -2.89 8.44
C ARG A 17 -24.44 -1.38 8.62
N GLY A 18 -24.02 -0.63 7.62
CA GLY A 18 -24.37 0.76 7.63
C GLY A 18 -25.80 0.96 7.09
N TYR A 19 -26.20 2.22 7.05
CA TYR A 19 -27.46 2.74 6.56
C TYR A 19 -27.81 2.19 5.15
N ASP A 20 -29.05 2.34 4.72
CA ASP A 20 -29.52 1.85 3.41
C ASP A 20 -28.82 2.54 2.19
N SER A 21 -27.85 3.41 2.44
CA SER A 21 -27.09 4.20 1.47
C SER A 21 -25.60 3.84 1.49
N LEU A 22 -25.05 3.53 0.32
CA LEU A 22 -23.61 3.28 0.13
C LEU A 22 -22.74 4.48 0.52
N LEU A 23 -23.26 5.69 0.29
CA LEU A 23 -22.57 6.95 0.59
C LEU A 23 -22.50 7.16 2.10
N ASP A 24 -23.64 7.08 2.79
CA ASP A 24 -23.72 7.31 4.24
C ASP A 24 -22.79 6.37 5.01
N ASP A 25 -22.69 5.11 4.56
CA ASP A 25 -21.77 4.11 5.13
C ASP A 25 -20.31 4.51 4.96
N ALA A 26 -19.98 5.00 3.78
CA ALA A 26 -18.64 5.45 3.46
C ALA A 26 -18.30 6.73 4.23
N GLU A 27 -19.21 7.70 4.32
CA GLU A 27 -19.00 8.94 5.06
C GLU A 27 -18.89 8.70 6.57
N TRP A 28 -19.76 7.84 7.12
CA TRP A 28 -19.68 7.41 8.52
C TRP A 28 -18.32 6.79 8.85
N LEU A 29 -17.77 5.99 7.92
CA LEU A 29 -16.44 5.40 8.05
C LEU A 29 -15.34 6.47 8.01
N LEU A 30 -15.42 7.40 7.05
CA LEU A 30 -14.45 8.47 6.83
C LEU A 30 -14.42 9.50 7.96
N GLU A 31 -15.54 9.73 8.64
CA GLU A 31 -15.60 10.59 9.83
C GLU A 31 -14.81 10.03 11.01
N ARG A 32 -14.76 8.69 11.12
CA ARG A 32 -14.18 7.95 12.26
C ARG A 32 -12.76 7.44 12.00
N THR A 33 -12.33 7.44 10.76
CA THR A 33 -10.93 7.28 10.39
C THR A 33 -10.29 8.67 10.39
N HIS A 34 -9.07 8.80 10.92
CA HIS A 34 -8.33 10.07 10.87
C HIS A 34 -7.96 10.39 9.40
N CYS A 35 -8.90 10.97 8.65
CA CYS A 35 -8.79 11.24 7.21
C CYS A 35 -7.86 12.41 6.90
N LYS A 36 -6.55 12.19 7.13
CA LYS A 36 -5.45 13.03 6.66
C LYS A 36 -4.84 12.51 5.35
N SER A 37 -5.56 11.66 4.63
CA SER A 37 -5.10 10.97 3.41
C SER A 37 -6.18 11.02 2.32
N ARG A 38 -5.90 10.42 1.17
CA ARG A 38 -6.87 10.18 0.08
C ARG A 38 -6.90 8.69 -0.26
N GLY A 39 -7.95 8.24 -0.91
CA GLY A 39 -8.04 6.85 -1.30
C GLY A 39 -9.37 6.47 -1.90
N PHE A 40 -9.68 5.18 -1.87
CA PHE A 40 -10.98 4.71 -2.31
C PHE A 40 -11.50 3.53 -1.49
N LEU A 41 -12.80 3.34 -1.54
CA LEU A 41 -13.53 2.26 -0.90
C LEU A 41 -14.08 1.32 -1.98
N ILE A 42 -14.07 0.02 -1.70
CA ILE A 42 -14.73 -1.01 -2.50
C ILE A 42 -15.82 -1.68 -1.66
N ARG A 43 -17.01 -1.81 -2.27
CA ARG A 43 -18.11 -2.61 -1.72
C ARG A 43 -18.76 -3.46 -2.81
N VAL A 44 -19.11 -4.69 -2.48
CA VAL A 44 -19.89 -5.54 -3.35
C VAL A 44 -21.33 -5.04 -3.40
N VAL A 45 -21.87 -4.90 -4.60
CA VAL A 45 -23.26 -4.45 -4.84
C VAL A 45 -23.97 -5.40 -5.80
N MET A 46 -25.30 -5.38 -5.76
CA MET A 46 -26.16 -6.21 -6.60
C MET A 46 -27.01 -5.33 -7.52
N LYS A 47 -27.08 -5.67 -8.81
CA LYS A 47 -28.05 -5.11 -9.75
C LYS A 47 -28.83 -6.25 -10.38
N GLY A 48 -30.05 -6.48 -9.89
CA GLY A 48 -30.80 -7.70 -10.20
C GLY A 48 -30.02 -8.93 -9.73
N LYS A 49 -29.72 -9.85 -10.66
CA LYS A 49 -28.92 -11.06 -10.38
C LYS A 49 -27.41 -10.87 -10.60
N LYS A 50 -26.97 -9.71 -11.09
CA LYS A 50 -25.55 -9.45 -11.37
C LYS A 50 -24.85 -8.86 -10.16
N ARG A 51 -23.70 -9.44 -9.82
CA ARG A 51 -22.76 -8.91 -8.82
C ARG A 51 -21.87 -7.86 -9.47
N GLY A 52 -21.59 -6.81 -8.73
CA GLY A 52 -20.64 -5.78 -9.14
C GLY A 52 -19.91 -5.19 -7.95
N LEU A 53 -19.19 -4.12 -8.24
CA LEU A 53 -18.45 -3.32 -7.27
C LEU A 53 -18.94 -1.89 -7.34
N TRP A 54 -19.18 -1.32 -6.18
CA TRP A 54 -19.21 0.11 -5.98
C TRP A 54 -17.82 0.56 -5.52
N ILE A 55 -17.33 1.63 -6.13
CA ILE A 55 -16.03 2.24 -5.84
C ILE A 55 -16.29 3.69 -5.48
N GLY A 56 -15.88 4.12 -4.30
CA GLY A 56 -16.03 5.51 -3.83
C GLY A 56 -14.66 6.13 -3.51
N GLU A 57 -14.29 7.19 -4.20
CA GLU A 57 -13.06 7.96 -3.97
C GLU A 57 -13.27 9.03 -2.89
N TYR A 58 -12.29 9.18 -1.99
CA TYR A 58 -12.22 10.27 -1.03
C TYR A 58 -10.87 10.99 -1.13
N LEU A 59 -10.86 12.28 -0.79
CA LEU A 59 -9.68 13.14 -0.88
C LEU A 59 -9.25 13.67 0.49
N TYR A 60 -8.00 14.14 0.53
CA TYR A 60 -7.42 14.77 1.71
C TYR A 60 -8.33 15.88 2.27
N GLY A 61 -8.62 15.80 3.57
CA GLY A 61 -9.43 16.80 4.27
C GLY A 61 -10.91 16.84 3.87
N LYS A 62 -11.36 15.94 2.99
CA LYS A 62 -12.78 15.76 2.67
C LYS A 62 -13.32 14.60 3.47
N LYS A 63 -14.36 14.85 4.27
CA LYS A 63 -15.06 13.83 5.06
C LYS A 63 -16.16 13.12 4.26
N GLY A 64 -15.93 12.87 2.97
CA GLY A 64 -16.93 12.26 2.12
C GLY A 64 -16.44 11.85 0.76
N ILE A 65 -17.34 11.21 0.01
CA ILE A 65 -17.05 10.63 -1.30
C ILE A 65 -17.15 11.70 -2.37
N VAL A 66 -16.03 11.97 -3.04
CA VAL A 66 -15.95 13.01 -4.09
C VAL A 66 -16.31 12.48 -5.47
N ARG A 67 -16.18 11.16 -5.66
CA ARG A 67 -16.44 10.48 -6.92
C ARG A 67 -16.84 9.04 -6.65
N GLN A 68 -17.81 8.53 -7.42
CA GLN A 68 -18.24 7.14 -7.32
C GLN A 68 -18.38 6.49 -8.69
N GLU A 69 -18.09 5.19 -8.75
CA GLU A 69 -18.19 4.35 -9.94
C GLU A 69 -18.89 3.02 -9.58
N LEU A 70 -19.72 2.52 -10.50
CA LEU A 70 -20.41 1.24 -10.38
C LEU A 70 -20.00 0.33 -11.54
N ILE A 71 -19.42 -0.82 -11.22
CA ILE A 71 -18.85 -1.74 -12.21
C ILE A 71 -19.49 -3.12 -12.05
N PHE A 72 -20.16 -3.58 -13.11
CA PHE A 72 -20.87 -4.87 -13.14
C PHE A 72 -20.35 -5.83 -14.22
N GLN A 73 -19.24 -5.49 -14.87
CA GLN A 73 -18.70 -6.24 -16.00
C GLN A 73 -17.22 -6.55 -15.81
N GLY A 74 -16.70 -7.46 -16.64
CA GLY A 74 -15.29 -7.84 -16.65
C GLY A 74 -14.84 -8.43 -15.31
N TYR A 75 -13.70 -7.96 -14.82
CA TYR A 75 -13.07 -8.49 -13.61
C TYR A 75 -13.85 -8.22 -12.31
N ALA A 76 -14.87 -7.36 -12.34
CA ALA A 76 -15.65 -6.99 -11.15
C ALA A 76 -16.35 -8.20 -10.51
N GLU A 77 -16.90 -9.12 -11.30
CA GLU A 77 -17.58 -10.31 -10.78
C GLU A 77 -16.61 -11.24 -10.03
N ASN A 78 -15.39 -11.39 -10.55
CA ASN A 78 -14.35 -12.20 -9.91
C ASN A 78 -13.96 -11.63 -8.55
N ILE A 79 -13.74 -10.33 -8.47
CA ILE A 79 -13.42 -9.65 -7.21
C ILE A 79 -14.59 -9.71 -6.24
N SER A 80 -15.83 -9.46 -6.70
CA SER A 80 -17.02 -9.57 -5.85
C SER A 80 -17.17 -10.97 -5.26
N ARG A 81 -16.92 -12.03 -6.04
CA ARG A 81 -16.92 -13.41 -5.55
C ARG A 81 -15.88 -13.62 -4.46
N VAL A 82 -14.64 -13.18 -4.68
CA VAL A 82 -13.54 -13.34 -3.71
C VAL A 82 -13.85 -12.61 -2.39
N ILE A 83 -14.41 -11.39 -2.44
CA ILE A 83 -14.81 -10.64 -1.25
C ILE A 83 -15.90 -11.39 -0.48
N LEU A 84 -16.89 -11.95 -1.18
CA LEU A 84 -17.97 -12.73 -0.57
C LEU A 84 -17.47 -14.07 0.01
N GLU A 85 -16.52 -14.73 -0.65
CA GLU A 85 -15.89 -15.95 -0.12
C GLU A 85 -15.16 -15.68 1.19
N TYR A 86 -14.44 -14.57 1.29
CA TYR A 86 -13.80 -14.14 2.54
C TYR A 86 -14.84 -13.80 3.61
N ALA A 87 -15.87 -13.02 3.26
CA ALA A 87 -16.93 -12.67 4.21
C ALA A 87 -17.69 -13.91 4.72
N GLY A 88 -17.80 -14.96 3.91
CA GLY A 88 -18.35 -16.25 4.29
C GLY A 88 -17.37 -17.21 4.97
N GLY A 89 -16.15 -16.77 5.31
CA GLY A 89 -15.14 -17.58 6.00
C GLY A 89 -14.50 -18.68 5.16
N ARG A 90 -14.69 -18.67 3.82
CA ARG A 90 -14.20 -19.74 2.92
C ARG A 90 -12.74 -19.58 2.52
N ILE A 91 -12.19 -18.37 2.63
CA ILE A 91 -10.79 -18.08 2.35
C ILE A 91 -10.20 -17.22 3.47
N SER A 92 -8.88 -17.35 3.69
CA SER A 92 -8.15 -16.52 4.65
C SER A 92 -8.01 -15.07 4.18
N GLU A 93 -7.75 -14.16 5.11
CA GLU A 93 -7.46 -12.76 4.81
C GLU A 93 -6.23 -12.61 3.90
N GLU A 94 -5.19 -13.41 4.13
CA GLU A 94 -4.00 -13.44 3.27
C GLU A 94 -4.35 -13.77 1.82
N ASN A 95 -5.21 -14.77 1.61
CA ASN A 95 -5.69 -15.15 0.28
C ASN A 95 -6.54 -14.05 -0.36
N LEU A 96 -7.39 -13.38 0.42
CA LEU A 96 -8.15 -12.22 -0.03
C LEU A 96 -7.19 -11.12 -0.50
N LEU A 97 -6.29 -10.67 0.39
CA LEU A 97 -5.33 -9.59 0.14
C LEU A 97 -4.47 -9.83 -1.10
N ARG A 98 -4.05 -11.09 -1.34
CA ARG A 98 -3.32 -11.47 -2.55
C ARG A 98 -4.14 -11.27 -3.83
N ARG A 99 -5.44 -11.55 -3.80
CA ARG A 99 -6.32 -11.42 -4.97
C ARG A 99 -6.76 -9.98 -5.23
N ILE A 100 -6.94 -9.17 -4.18
CA ILE A 100 -7.38 -7.77 -4.28
C ILE A 100 -6.22 -6.77 -4.31
N ARG A 101 -5.02 -7.21 -4.66
CA ARG A 101 -3.88 -6.31 -4.87
C ARG A 101 -4.23 -5.23 -5.89
N ILE A 102 -3.74 -4.00 -5.69
CA ILE A 102 -4.08 -2.88 -6.58
C ILE A 102 -3.72 -3.19 -8.03
N GLU A 103 -2.62 -3.92 -8.28
CA GLU A 103 -2.18 -4.35 -9.60
C GLU A 103 -3.25 -5.19 -10.29
N ASN A 104 -3.83 -6.16 -9.58
CA ASN A 104 -4.92 -6.99 -10.10
C ASN A 104 -6.19 -6.16 -10.32
N LEU A 105 -6.45 -5.21 -9.41
CA LEU A 105 -7.62 -4.35 -9.52
C LEU A 105 -7.56 -3.37 -10.70
N ARG A 106 -6.38 -3.06 -11.26
CA ARG A 106 -6.23 -2.20 -12.43
C ARG A 106 -6.86 -2.79 -13.71
N GLU A 107 -7.16 -4.10 -13.72
CA GLU A 107 -7.97 -4.74 -14.76
C GLU A 107 -9.41 -4.22 -14.79
N LEU A 108 -9.91 -3.66 -13.68
CA LEU A 108 -11.22 -3.02 -13.64
C LEU A 108 -11.21 -1.76 -14.50
N ASP A 109 -12.32 -1.51 -15.19
CA ASP A 109 -12.54 -0.25 -15.90
C ASP A 109 -12.95 0.87 -14.94
N SER A 110 -12.05 1.18 -14.00
CA SER A 110 -12.21 2.22 -12.99
C SER A 110 -11.08 3.22 -13.11
N LYS A 111 -11.40 4.50 -13.36
CA LYS A 111 -10.37 5.55 -13.34
C LYS A 111 -9.84 5.76 -11.92
N VAL A 112 -10.72 5.70 -10.91
CA VAL A 112 -10.34 5.81 -9.49
C VAL A 112 -9.24 4.80 -9.13
N ILE A 113 -9.41 3.53 -9.53
CA ILE A 113 -8.42 2.49 -9.24
C ILE A 113 -7.17 2.62 -10.11
N ARG A 114 -7.32 2.90 -11.41
CA ARG A 114 -6.19 3.00 -12.35
C ARG A 114 -5.26 4.17 -12.00
N ASP A 115 -5.82 5.29 -11.57
CA ASP A 115 -5.06 6.48 -11.19
C ASP A 115 -4.54 6.40 -9.74
N PHE A 116 -5.03 5.45 -8.95
CA PHE A 116 -4.59 5.28 -7.57
C PHE A 116 -3.14 4.80 -7.48
N LYS A 117 -2.39 5.51 -6.64
CA LYS A 117 -1.01 5.20 -6.29
C LYS A 117 -0.89 5.29 -4.79
N TYR A 118 -0.33 4.26 -4.16
CA TYR A 118 0.11 4.36 -2.77
C TYR A 118 1.24 5.37 -2.64
N TYR A 119 1.18 6.21 -1.61
CA TYR A 119 2.27 7.11 -1.22
C TYR A 119 3.11 6.49 -0.12
N TYR A 120 2.53 5.55 0.64
CA TYR A 120 3.23 4.67 1.56
C TYR A 120 3.07 3.21 1.12
N CYS A 121 4.17 2.48 0.95
CA CYS A 121 4.18 1.06 0.66
C CYS A 121 3.63 0.32 1.89
N PRO A 122 2.48 -0.36 1.79
CA PRO A 122 1.89 -1.05 2.93
C PRO A 122 2.88 -2.08 3.50
N SER A 123 2.84 -2.32 4.81
CA SER A 123 3.80 -3.18 5.54
C SER A 123 3.94 -4.59 4.95
N ASN A 124 2.92 -5.09 4.25
CA ASN A 124 2.92 -6.38 3.56
C ASN A 124 3.58 -6.36 2.15
N ARG A 125 3.84 -5.19 1.57
CA ARG A 125 4.53 -5.01 0.26
C ARG A 125 5.97 -4.55 0.40
N PHE A 126 6.27 -3.97 1.55
CA PHE A 126 7.58 -3.49 1.99
C PHE A 126 8.75 -4.45 1.69
N LEU A 127 8.50 -5.77 1.73
CA LEU A 127 9.55 -6.78 1.74
C LEU A 127 9.71 -7.59 0.45
N HIS A 128 8.74 -7.55 -0.47
CA HIS A 128 8.70 -8.53 -1.58
C HIS A 128 8.87 -7.94 -2.98
N GLU A 129 8.50 -6.68 -3.23
CA GLU A 129 8.23 -6.24 -4.63
C GLU A 129 9.07 -5.07 -5.15
N CYS A 130 9.93 -4.42 -4.34
CA CYS A 130 10.83 -3.40 -4.89
C CYS A 130 12.04 -4.06 -5.58
N PRO A 131 12.15 -4.01 -6.93
CA PRO A 131 13.22 -4.68 -7.67
C PRO A 131 14.59 -4.01 -7.42
N HIS A 132 14.61 -2.73 -7.06
CA HIS A 132 15.84 -1.95 -6.90
C HIS A 132 16.50 -2.06 -5.53
N VAL A 133 15.97 -2.86 -4.59
CA VAL A 133 16.59 -3.03 -3.26
C VAL A 133 18.01 -3.60 -3.38
N ASN A 134 18.21 -4.54 -4.30
CA ASN A 134 19.53 -5.07 -4.65
C ASN A 134 20.45 -3.98 -5.19
N ASP A 135 19.97 -3.19 -6.15
CA ASP A 135 20.75 -2.13 -6.79
C ASP A 135 21.18 -1.05 -5.79
N VAL A 136 20.25 -0.65 -4.90
CA VAL A 136 20.51 0.29 -3.80
C VAL A 136 21.61 -0.28 -2.90
N TYR A 137 21.45 -1.53 -2.47
CA TYR A 137 22.41 -2.19 -1.59
C TYR A 137 23.80 -2.27 -2.22
N SER A 138 23.90 -2.75 -3.46
CA SER A 138 25.16 -2.87 -4.19
C SER A 138 25.85 -1.51 -4.39
N ARG A 139 25.08 -0.44 -4.66
CA ARG A 139 25.63 0.93 -4.75
C ARG A 139 26.20 1.40 -3.41
N LEU A 140 25.48 1.16 -2.31
CA LEU A 140 25.94 1.54 -0.96
C LEU A 140 27.21 0.76 -0.56
N VAL A 141 27.24 -0.56 -0.78
CA VAL A 141 28.43 -1.40 -0.53
C VAL A 141 29.61 -0.94 -1.38
N LYS A 142 29.40 -0.66 -2.68
CA LYS A 142 30.46 -0.20 -3.58
C LYS A 142 31.03 1.15 -3.15
N LYS A 143 30.18 2.06 -2.66
CA LYS A 143 30.58 3.42 -2.28
C LYS A 143 31.26 3.48 -0.91
N TYR A 144 30.70 2.80 0.08
CA TYR A 144 31.12 2.93 1.48
C TYR A 144 31.89 1.72 2.00
N GLY A 145 31.88 0.60 1.30
CA GLY A 145 32.51 -0.66 1.73
C GLY A 145 31.69 -1.43 2.78
N GLY A 146 31.91 -2.73 2.86
CA GLY A 146 31.37 -3.57 3.94
C GLY A 146 32.08 -3.30 5.27
N GLU A 147 31.34 -3.43 6.37
CA GLU A 147 31.82 -3.38 7.77
C GLU A 147 32.46 -2.07 8.26
N LYS A 148 32.58 -1.05 7.39
CA LYS A 148 33.02 0.29 7.75
C LYS A 148 31.91 1.03 8.50
N TRP A 149 32.32 1.91 9.41
CA TRP A 149 31.41 2.78 10.13
C TRP A 149 31.08 3.96 9.21
N VAL A 150 29.80 4.09 8.87
CA VAL A 150 29.30 5.13 7.96
C VAL A 150 28.28 5.96 8.71
N PRO A 151 28.34 7.30 8.69
CA PRO A 151 27.27 8.14 9.19
C PRO A 151 25.95 7.79 8.49
N TYR A 152 24.89 7.50 9.25
CA TYR A 152 23.62 7.09 8.64
C TYR A 152 23.01 8.20 7.77
N SER A 153 23.31 9.47 8.07
CA SER A 153 22.92 10.63 7.28
C SER A 153 23.49 10.59 5.87
N LEU A 154 24.74 10.16 5.70
CA LEU A 154 25.37 10.00 4.38
C LEU A 154 24.76 8.84 3.59
N LEU A 155 24.37 7.76 4.27
CA LEU A 155 23.57 6.69 3.64
C LEU A 155 22.22 7.24 3.16
N ALA A 156 21.52 7.98 4.01
CA ALA A 156 20.20 8.52 3.73
C ALA A 156 20.19 9.51 2.55
N LEU A 157 21.26 10.31 2.38
CA LEU A 157 21.42 11.23 1.25
C LEU A 157 21.72 10.49 -0.07
N GLU A 158 22.49 9.41 -0.03
CA GLU A 158 22.70 8.59 -1.24
C GLU A 158 21.45 7.86 -1.68
N MET A 159 20.64 7.45 -0.71
CA MET A 159 19.33 6.86 -0.94
C MET A 159 18.37 7.83 -1.67
N GLU A 160 18.48 9.15 -1.48
CA GLU A 160 17.66 10.15 -2.20
C GLU A 160 17.99 10.26 -3.68
N LYS A 161 19.22 9.93 -4.07
CA LYS A 161 19.71 10.05 -5.45
C LYS A 161 19.24 8.91 -6.35
N ILE A 162 18.48 7.97 -5.80
CA ILE A 162 18.02 6.77 -6.51
C ILE A 162 16.64 7.03 -7.09
N GLU A 163 16.50 6.78 -8.39
CA GLU A 163 15.26 7.05 -9.13
C GLU A 163 14.07 6.24 -8.56
N PRO A 164 12.90 6.85 -8.36
CA PRO A 164 11.71 6.16 -7.87
C PRO A 164 11.22 5.08 -8.86
N CYS A 165 10.79 3.92 -8.36
CA CYS A 165 10.17 2.86 -9.16
C CYS A 165 8.92 3.43 -9.85
N LYS A 166 8.78 3.17 -11.15
CA LYS A 166 7.64 3.65 -11.95
C LYS A 166 6.28 3.11 -11.46
N ASP A 167 6.27 1.93 -10.83
CA ASP A 167 5.05 1.23 -10.41
C ASP A 167 4.72 1.36 -8.91
N VAL A 168 5.66 1.86 -8.08
CA VAL A 168 5.51 2.02 -6.63
C VAL A 168 6.34 3.21 -6.17
N ILE A 169 5.77 4.21 -5.49
CA ILE A 169 6.58 5.24 -4.83
C ILE A 169 7.41 4.54 -3.73
N ILE A 170 8.73 4.45 -3.91
CA ILE A 170 9.66 3.61 -3.14
C ILE A 170 9.70 4.04 -1.66
N CYS A 171 9.08 3.27 -0.75
CA CYS A 171 9.07 3.59 0.68
C CYS A 171 10.39 3.55 1.45
N PRO A 172 11.40 2.70 1.15
CA PRO A 172 12.65 2.79 1.89
C PRO A 172 13.44 4.07 1.59
N LEU A 173 13.05 4.89 0.60
CA LEU A 173 13.76 6.10 0.19
C LEU A 173 12.96 7.39 0.44
N VAL A 174 11.66 7.31 0.75
CA VAL A 174 10.75 8.47 0.83
C VAL A 174 10.23 8.73 2.26
N ALA A 175 10.82 8.11 3.29
CA ALA A 175 10.56 8.53 4.66
C ALA A 175 11.02 10.00 4.84
N SER A 176 10.19 10.82 5.51
CA SER A 176 10.52 12.22 5.82
C SER A 176 11.73 12.33 6.76
N ASN A 177 11.98 11.29 7.54
CA ASN A 177 13.11 11.18 8.44
C ASN A 177 14.20 10.28 7.84
N MET A 178 15.44 10.78 7.79
CA MET A 178 16.63 10.06 7.36
C MET A 178 16.84 8.75 8.13
N PHE A 179 16.52 8.72 9.41
CA PHE A 179 16.66 7.53 10.26
C PHE A 179 15.67 6.43 9.88
N GLU A 180 14.39 6.78 9.73
CA GLU A 180 13.34 5.85 9.29
C GLU A 180 13.63 5.30 7.90
N ARG A 181 14.19 6.13 7.02
CA ARG A 181 14.63 5.74 5.68
C ARG A 181 15.63 4.59 5.75
N VAL A 182 16.67 4.74 6.57
CA VAL A 182 17.71 3.71 6.76
C VAL A 182 17.15 2.45 7.44
N LEU A 183 16.32 2.60 8.48
CA LEU A 183 15.63 1.46 9.11
C LEU A 183 14.77 0.69 8.12
N ASN A 184 14.09 1.42 7.24
CA ASN A 184 13.19 0.81 6.27
C ASN A 184 13.97 0.00 5.23
N LEU A 185 15.08 0.55 4.73
CA LEU A 185 15.98 -0.21 3.87
C LEU A 185 16.55 -1.43 4.60
N ASN A 186 17.01 -1.30 5.84
CA ASN A 186 17.55 -2.43 6.60
C ASN A 186 16.58 -3.61 6.70
N ARG A 187 15.32 -3.33 7.08
CA ARG A 187 14.30 -4.39 7.15
C ARG A 187 14.07 -5.03 5.78
N ALA A 188 14.05 -4.23 4.71
CA ALA A 188 13.91 -4.72 3.33
C ALA A 188 15.06 -5.64 2.89
N LEU A 189 16.30 -5.36 3.32
CA LEU A 189 17.48 -6.20 3.07
C LEU A 189 17.42 -7.51 3.84
N LYS A 190 17.09 -7.44 5.14
CA LYS A 190 16.99 -8.60 6.03
C LYS A 190 15.96 -9.61 5.55
N THR A 191 14.76 -9.17 5.18
CA THR A 191 13.72 -10.11 4.72
C THR A 191 14.07 -10.79 3.41
N ARG A 192 14.79 -10.10 2.53
CA ARG A 192 15.27 -10.65 1.27
C ARG A 192 16.58 -11.45 1.41
N ARG A 193 17.17 -11.49 2.60
CA ARG A 193 18.45 -12.15 2.90
C ARG A 193 19.62 -11.68 2.01
N ILE A 194 19.63 -10.38 1.67
CA ILE A 194 20.67 -9.77 0.81
C ILE A 194 21.79 -9.15 1.67
N GLY A 195 21.44 -8.67 2.86
CA GLY A 195 22.36 -8.00 3.78
C GLY A 195 21.63 -7.31 4.93
N GLU A 196 22.36 -6.51 5.69
CA GLU A 196 21.91 -5.77 6.85
C GLU A 196 22.59 -4.39 6.90
N ILE A 197 21.85 -3.38 7.34
CA ILE A 197 22.42 -2.11 7.80
C ILE A 197 22.28 -2.08 9.32
N ARG A 198 23.37 -2.33 10.04
CA ARG A 198 23.38 -2.41 11.50
C ARG A 198 23.80 -1.09 12.10
N PHE A 199 22.94 -0.50 12.93
CA PHE A 199 23.32 0.63 13.77
C PHE A 199 24.32 0.16 14.83
N VAL A 200 25.51 0.78 14.83
CA VAL A 200 26.55 0.52 15.83
C VAL A 200 26.49 1.56 16.93
N THR A 201 26.10 2.79 16.57
CA THR A 201 25.78 3.89 17.48
C THR A 201 24.57 4.65 16.92
N PRO A 202 24.00 5.63 17.64
CA PRO A 202 22.90 6.45 17.12
C PRO A 202 23.22 7.15 15.79
N ASP A 203 24.50 7.48 15.56
CA ASP A 203 24.94 8.25 14.39
C ASP A 203 25.58 7.40 13.28
N PHE A 204 26.02 6.18 13.60
CA PHE A 204 26.79 5.34 12.68
C PHE A 204 26.16 3.98 12.44
N VAL A 205 26.26 3.54 11.18
CA VAL A 205 25.84 2.24 10.69
C VAL A 205 26.99 1.47 10.06
N LYS A 206 26.86 0.16 10.01
CA LYS A 206 27.67 -0.75 9.18
C LYS A 206 26.78 -1.42 8.15
N ILE A 207 27.29 -1.56 6.94
CA ILE A 207 26.67 -2.36 5.87
C ILE A 207 27.30 -3.76 5.95
N ILE A 208 26.48 -4.79 6.13
CA ILE A 208 26.87 -6.20 6.33
C ILE A 208 26.20 -7.07 5.28
#